data_AF-A0A7C3PY41-F1
#
_entry.id   AF-A0A7C3PY41-F1
#
_cell.length_a   1.000
_cell.length_b   1.000
_cell.length_c   1.000
_cell.angle_alpha   90.00
_cell.angle_beta   90.00
_cell.angle_gamma   90.00
#
_symmetry.space_group_name_H-M   'P 1'
#
loop_
_entity.id
_entity.type
_entity.pdbx_description
1 polymer ?
#
loop_
_entity_poly.entity_id
_entity_poly.type
_entity_poly.pdbx_seq_one_letter_code
_entity_poly.pdbx_strand_id
1 'polypeptide(L)'
;MAVKEGIASDVKGLAQAPTISLSPQKARALIREGARRAMTKAKTMEPFRIQPPYQVRTQFTEAKFADEQVSRPNVKRIDPTTIEWEGSDLLGF
;
A
#
# COMPACT_ATOMS: atom_id res chain seq x y z
N MET A 1 -13.71 -14.53 33.95
CA MET A 1 -12.57 -13.62 33.69
C MET A 1 -13.05 -12.49 32.79
N ALA A 2 -13.19 -11.29 33.35
CA ALA A 2 -13.55 -10.10 32.61
C ALA A 2 -12.26 -9.36 32.20
N VAL A 3 -12.09 -9.10 30.90
CA VAL A 3 -11.18 -8.05 30.43
C VAL A 3 -12.06 -6.95 29.85
N LYS A 4 -11.92 -5.78 30.46
CA LYS A 4 -12.72 -4.58 30.28
C LYS A 4 -12.03 -3.67 29.25
N GLU A 5 -12.87 -3.13 28.37
CA GLU A 5 -12.71 -1.91 27.56
C GLU A 5 -11.81 -1.90 26.32
N GLY A 6 -12.34 -1.23 25.29
CA GLY A 6 -11.62 -0.84 24.08
C GLY A 6 -12.39 -1.03 22.77
N ILE A 7 -13.67 -0.65 22.68
CA ILE A 7 -14.32 -0.48 21.36
C ILE A 7 -13.81 0.84 20.78
N ALA A 8 -12.73 0.77 20.01
CA ALA A 8 -12.41 1.81 19.03
C ALA A 8 -13.02 1.36 17.69
N SER A 9 -13.89 2.20 17.12
CA SER A 9 -14.51 1.97 15.81
C SER A 9 -13.52 2.08 14.64
N ASP A 10 -12.34 2.66 14.87
CA ASP A 10 -11.30 2.88 13.87
C ASP A 10 -10.01 2.14 14.21
N VAL A 11 -9.69 1.13 13.39
CA VAL A 11 -8.35 0.51 13.40
C VAL A 11 -7.40 1.44 12.66
N LYS A 12 -6.85 2.43 13.36
CA LYS A 12 -5.72 3.21 12.87
C LYS A 12 -4.45 2.35 12.91
N GLY A 13 -4.15 1.74 11.75
CA GLY A 13 -2.82 1.46 11.20
C GLY A 13 -1.69 0.98 12.12
N LEU A 14 -1.21 -0.24 11.84
CA LEU A 14 0.20 -0.62 11.66
C LEU A 14 1.26 0.18 12.46
N ALA A 15 1.10 0.32 13.76
CA ALA A 15 2.28 0.52 14.62
C ALA A 15 3.07 -0.80 14.65
N GLN A 16 4.39 -0.74 14.86
CA GLN A 16 5.16 -1.89 15.38
C GLN A 16 4.72 -2.17 16.84
N ALA A 17 3.45 -2.49 17.02
CA ALA A 17 2.81 -2.70 18.30
C ALA A 17 1.97 -3.98 18.22
N PRO A 18 1.78 -4.68 19.35
CA PRO A 18 0.94 -5.86 19.38
C PRO A 18 -0.46 -5.50 18.88
N THR A 19 -0.85 -6.12 17.77
CA THR A 19 -2.16 -5.91 17.16
C THR A 19 -3.12 -6.98 17.68
N ILE A 20 -4.34 -6.58 18.03
CA ILE A 20 -5.38 -7.53 18.44
C ILE A 20 -5.83 -8.32 17.21
N SER A 21 -5.55 -9.61 17.21
CA SER A 21 -5.97 -10.52 16.14
C SER A 21 -7.34 -11.13 16.44
N LEU A 22 -8.14 -11.33 15.41
CA LEU A 22 -9.36 -12.12 15.50
C LEU A 22 -9.01 -13.60 15.69
N SER A 23 -9.93 -14.37 16.31
CA SER A 23 -9.79 -15.83 16.31
C SER A 23 -9.76 -16.35 14.86
N PRO A 24 -9.04 -17.46 14.58
CA PRO A 24 -8.95 -18.00 13.23
C PRO A 24 -10.31 -18.23 12.56
N GLN A 25 -11.30 -18.66 13.32
CA GLN A 25 -12.66 -18.90 12.85
C GLN A 25 -13.33 -17.60 12.39
N LYS A 26 -13.24 -16.54 13.20
CA LYS A 26 -13.83 -15.24 12.88
C LYS A 26 -13.12 -14.55 11.72
N ALA A 27 -11.79 -14.62 11.67
CA ALA A 27 -11.01 -14.11 10.55
C ALA A 27 -11.39 -14.79 9.22
N ARG A 28 -11.47 -16.12 9.21
CA ARG A 28 -11.86 -16.90 8.01
C ARG A 28 -13.27 -16.57 7.54
N ALA A 29 -14.22 -16.37 8.47
CA ALA A 29 -15.58 -15.97 8.13
C ALA A 29 -15.59 -14.62 7.38
N LEU A 30 -14.88 -13.62 7.92
CA LEU A 30 -14.78 -12.29 7.30
C LEU A 30 -14.07 -12.32 5.95
N ILE A 31 -12.98 -13.08 5.81
CA ILE A 31 -12.26 -13.24 4.54
C ILE A 31 -13.18 -13.85 3.47
N ARG A 32 -13.90 -14.93 3.80
CA ARG A 32 -14.84 -15.57 2.87
C ARG A 32 -15.97 -14.64 2.46
N GLU A 33 -16.51 -13.88 3.40
CA GLU A 33 -17.56 -12.92 3.13
C GLU A 33 -17.05 -11.77 2.24
N GLY A 34 -15.87 -11.23 2.54
CA GLY A 34 -15.21 -10.20 1.74
C GLY A 34 -14.93 -10.68 0.31
N ALA A 35 -14.40 -11.88 0.16
CA ALA A 35 -14.19 -12.52 -1.14
C ALA A 35 -15.51 -12.66 -1.92
N ARG A 36 -16.58 -13.14 -1.28
CA ARG A 36 -17.90 -13.23 -1.91
C ARG A 36 -18.37 -11.87 -2.42
N ARG A 37 -18.30 -10.81 -1.60
CA ARG A 37 -18.68 -9.45 -1.99
C ARG A 37 -17.84 -8.92 -3.15
N ALA A 38 -16.53 -9.17 -3.14
CA ALA A 38 -15.62 -8.76 -4.21
C ALA A 38 -15.98 -9.45 -5.54
N MET A 39 -16.18 -10.77 -5.52
CA MET A 39 -16.53 -11.54 -6.71
C MET A 39 -17.88 -11.13 -7.30
N THR A 40 -18.86 -10.76 -6.47
CA THR A 40 -20.15 -10.22 -6.94
C THR A 40 -19.96 -8.92 -7.73
N LYS A 41 -19.00 -8.07 -7.35
CA LYS A 41 -18.72 -6.78 -8.00
C LYS A 41 -17.73 -6.87 -9.16
N ALA A 42 -17.08 -8.02 -9.36
CA ALA A 42 -16.00 -8.16 -10.33
C ALA A 42 -16.40 -7.80 -11.78
N LYS A 43 -17.67 -8.01 -12.15
CA LYS A 43 -18.17 -7.67 -13.50
C LYS A 43 -18.51 -6.19 -13.69
N THR A 44 -18.73 -5.46 -12.59
CA THR A 44 -19.15 -4.05 -12.62
C THR A 44 -18.02 -3.09 -12.24
N MET A 45 -16.89 -3.63 -11.76
CA MET A 45 -15.74 -2.83 -11.36
C MET A 45 -14.78 -2.71 -12.54
N GLU A 46 -14.58 -1.48 -13.01
CA GLU A 46 -13.65 -1.23 -14.10
C GLU A 46 -12.19 -1.45 -13.66
N PRO A 47 -11.33 -1.97 -14.55
CA PRO A 47 -9.90 -2.07 -14.25
C PRO A 47 -9.30 -0.71 -13.98
N PHE A 48 -8.55 -0.59 -12.88
CA PHE A 48 -7.75 0.60 -12.63
C PHE A 48 -6.60 0.66 -13.66
N ARG A 49 -6.61 1.67 -14.53
CA ARG A 49 -5.60 1.89 -15.56
C ARG A 49 -5.01 3.29 -15.41
N ILE A 50 -3.68 3.37 -15.42
CA ILE A 50 -2.93 4.61 -15.55
C ILE A 50 -2.41 4.65 -17.00
N GLN A 51 -2.46 5.80 -17.65
CA GLN A 51 -1.94 5.95 -19.01
C GLN A 51 -0.45 6.36 -18.94
N PRO A 52 0.42 5.78 -19.80
CA PRO A 52 1.80 6.21 -19.88
C PRO A 52 1.91 7.64 -20.46
N PRO A 53 3.00 8.39 -20.16
CA PRO A 53 4.15 7.97 -19.36
C PRO A 53 3.83 7.92 -17.85
N TYR A 54 4.30 6.86 -17.18
CA TYR A 54 4.12 6.69 -15.75
C TYR A 54 5.13 7.55 -14.99
N GLN A 55 4.64 8.34 -14.05
CA GLN A 55 5.46 9.13 -13.15
C GLN A 55 5.40 8.51 -11.76
N VAL A 56 6.52 7.98 -11.28
CA VAL A 56 6.63 7.38 -9.95
C VAL A 56 7.48 8.29 -9.09
N ARG A 57 6.88 8.82 -8.02
CA ARG A 57 7.60 9.57 -6.99
C ARG A 57 7.86 8.70 -5.78
N THR A 58 9.13 8.53 -5.45
CA THR A 58 9.55 7.78 -4.26
C THR A 58 10.21 8.73 -3.29
N GLN A 59 9.55 8.95 -2.16
CA GLN A 59 10.08 9.70 -1.03
C GLN A 59 10.71 8.73 -0.04
N PHE A 60 11.98 8.95 0.25
CA PHE A 60 12.76 8.20 1.21
C PHE A 60 12.76 8.89 2.58
N THR A 61 13.07 8.12 3.62
CA THR A 61 13.23 8.65 4.97
C THR A 61 14.53 9.44 5.14
N GLU A 62 15.58 9.05 4.41
CA GLU A 62 16.91 9.66 4.49
C GLU A 62 17.42 10.02 3.09
N ALA A 63 18.19 11.11 3.00
CA ALA A 63 18.69 11.63 1.72
C ALA A 63 19.61 10.64 0.99
N LYS A 64 20.43 9.89 1.73
CA LYS A 64 21.40 8.91 1.19
C LYS A 64 20.76 7.90 0.23
N PHE A 65 19.54 7.45 0.52
CA PHE A 65 18.86 6.44 -0.30
C PHE A 65 18.39 6.99 -1.64
N ALA A 66 18.00 8.25 -1.65
CA ALA A 66 17.67 8.91 -2.89
C ALA A 66 18.93 9.23 -3.71
N ASP A 67 20.05 9.58 -3.06
CA ASP A 67 21.32 9.81 -3.73
C ASP A 67 21.84 8.54 -4.45
N GLU A 68 21.70 7.36 -3.84
CA GLU A 68 22.01 6.07 -4.47
C GLU A 68 21.20 5.83 -5.76
N GLN A 69 19.95 6.27 -5.76
CA GLN A 69 18.98 5.99 -6.83
C GLN A 69 19.06 6.95 -8.02
N VAL A 70 19.59 8.16 -7.83
CA VAL A 70 19.76 9.17 -8.91
C VAL A 70 20.65 8.66 -10.05
N SER A 71 21.52 7.69 -9.78
CA SER A 71 22.40 7.08 -10.79
C SER A 71 21.65 6.24 -11.84
N ARG A 72 20.38 5.90 -11.60
CA ARG A 72 19.58 5.07 -12.50
C ARG A 72 19.07 5.85 -13.72
N PRO A 73 18.93 5.19 -14.88
CA PRO A 73 18.32 5.80 -16.06
C PRO A 73 16.90 6.31 -15.76
N ASN A 74 16.55 7.47 -16.33
CA ASN A 74 15.24 8.10 -16.22
C ASN A 74 14.79 8.48 -14.80
N VAL A 75 15.73 8.55 -13.85
CA VAL A 75 15.48 9.06 -12.49
C VAL A 75 15.95 10.51 -12.39
N LYS A 76 15.11 11.37 -11.82
CA LYS A 76 15.39 12.78 -11.53
C LYS A 76 15.25 13.03 -10.03
N ARG A 77 16.21 13.77 -9.47
CA ARG A 77 16.11 14.27 -8.09
C ARG A 77 15.16 15.47 -8.06
N ILE A 78 14.09 15.42 -7.26
CA ILE A 78 13.14 16.54 -7.14
C ILE A 78 13.26 17.29 -5.81
N ASP A 79 13.69 16.61 -4.75
CA ASP A 79 14.03 17.24 -3.46
C ASP A 79 15.09 16.39 -2.71
N PRO A 80 15.57 16.78 -1.51
CA PRO A 80 16.62 16.06 -0.76
C PRO A 80 16.25 14.65 -0.30
N THR A 81 15.00 14.21 -0.34
CA THR A 81 14.62 12.82 -0.01
C THR A 81 13.73 12.17 -1.06
N THR A 82 13.37 12.85 -2.14
CA THR A 82 12.46 12.35 -3.15
C THR A 82 13.11 12.30 -4.52
N ILE A 83 12.89 11.18 -5.20
CA ILE A 83 13.20 10.99 -6.62
C ILE A 83 11.91 10.84 -7.41
N GLU A 84 11.98 11.19 -8.69
CA GLU A 84 10.93 10.95 -9.67
C GLU A 84 11.51 10.09 -10.79
N TRP A 85 10.78 9.04 -11.16
CA TRP A 85 11.11 8.21 -12.31
C TRP A 85 9.98 8.31 -13.34
N GLU A 86 10.37 8.40 -14.61
CA GLU A 86 9.45 8.40 -15.74
C GLU A 86 9.70 7.20 -16.65
N GLY A 87 8.65 6.47 -17.01
CA GLY A 87 8.77 5.33 -17.92
C GLY A 87 7.50 4.96 -18.66
N SER A 88 7.65 4.19 -19.73
CA SER A 88 6.54 3.72 -20.57
C SER A 88 5.88 2.44 -20.07
N ASP A 89 6.51 1.74 -19.11
CA ASP A 89 6.02 0.48 -18.53
C ASP A 89 6.12 0.51 -17.00
N LEU A 90 5.12 -0.02 -16.29
CA LEU A 90 5.09 -0.01 -14.82
C LEU A 90 6.07 -0.98 -14.16
N LEU A 91 6.70 -1.91 -14.91
CA LEU A 91 7.58 -2.94 -14.36
C LEU A 91 9.08 -2.63 -14.52
N GLY A 92 9.44 -1.50 -15.13
CA GLY A 92 10.81 -1.20 -15.58
C GLY A 92 11.72 -0.46 -14.59
N PHE A 93 11.56 -0.65 -13.27
CA PHE A 93 12.34 0.03 -12.22
C PHE A 93 13.80 -0.43 -12.09
#